data_AF-A0A2G1ZVZ8-F1
#
_entry.id   AF-A0A2G1ZVZ8-F1
#
_cell.length_a   1.000
_cell.length_b   1.000
_cell.length_c   1.000
_cell.angle_alpha   90.00
_cell.angle_beta   90.00
_cell.angle_gamma   90.00
#
_symmetry.space_group_name_H-M   'P 1'
#
loop_
_entity.id
_entity.type
_entity.pdbx_description
1 polymer ?
#
loop_
_entity_poly.entity_id
_entity_poly.type
_entity_poly.pdbx_seq_one_letter_code
_entity_poly.pdbx_strand_id
1 'polypeptide(L)' 'GVPTVIGAGGIKRVVEIKMNKNEQAMFDKSVDAVKGLVEACIGIDGSLA' A
#
# COMPACT_ATOMS: atom_id res chain seq x y z
N GLY A 1 2.79 -1.05 -3.64
CA GLY A 1 3.70 0.13 -3.60
C GLY A 1 3.23 1.13 -4.65
N VAL A 2 3.33 2.43 -4.38
CA VAL A 2 2.82 3.49 -5.26
C VAL A 2 3.94 4.46 -5.65
N PRO A 3 3.90 5.05 -6.86
CA PRO A 3 4.90 6.03 -7.27
C PRO A 3 4.73 7.31 -6.43
N THR A 4 5.82 7.73 -5.78
CA THR A 4 5.82 8.91 -4.90
C THR A 4 6.97 9.84 -5.24
N VAL A 5 6.75 11.14 -5.03
CA VAL A 5 7.81 12.14 -5.09
C VAL A 5 8.37 12.30 -3.68
N ILE A 6 9.65 12.03 -3.52
CA ILE A 6 10.37 12.15 -2.24
C ILE A 6 11.14 13.48 -2.24
N GLY A 7 11.02 14.26 -1.17
CA GLY A 7 11.80 15.46 -0.92
C GLY A 7 12.58 15.36 0.40
N ALA A 8 13.26 16.45 0.78
CA ALA A 8 14.15 16.49 1.94
C ALA A 8 13.50 16.10 3.29
N GLY A 9 12.17 16.15 3.41
CA GLY A 9 11.42 15.75 4.61
C GLY A 9 10.58 14.48 4.45
N GLY A 10 10.80 13.68 3.39
CA GLY A 10 10.03 12.46 3.12
C GLY A 10 9.10 12.58 1.90
N ILE A 11 7.96 11.90 1.93
CA ILE A 11 7.03 11.84 0.80
C ILE A 11 6.33 13.20 0.62
N LYS A 12 6.58 13.87 -0.51
CA LYS A 12 5.95 15.14 -0.89
C LYS A 12 4.59 14.97 -1.55
N ARG A 13 4.43 13.93 -2.37
CA ARG A 13 3.14 13.58 -3.01
C ARG A 13 3.14 12.14 -3.51
N VAL A 14 1.96 11.55 -3.54
CA VAL A 14 1.68 10.31 -4.26
C VAL A 14 1.23 10.66 -5.67
N VAL A 15 1.77 10.00 -6.68
CA VAL A 15 1.36 10.18 -8.07
C VAL A 15 0.26 9.18 -8.37
N GLU A 16 -0.95 9.67 -8.60
CA GLU A 16 -2.07 8.84 -9.03
C GLU A 16 -1.96 8.57 -10.53
N ILE A 17 -1.81 7.28 -10.88
CA ILE A 17 -1.78 6.83 -12.26
C ILE A 17 -3.15 6.25 -12.61
N LYS A 18 -3.66 6.56 -13.81
CA LYS A 18 -4.86 5.89 -14.32
C LYS A 18 -4.51 4.44 -14.64
N MET A 19 -5.02 3.53 -13.84
CA MET A 19 -4.94 2.09 -14.10
C MET A 19 -6.10 1.66 -14.98
N ASN A 20 -5.86 0.69 -15.86
CA ASN A 20 -6.95 -0.01 -16.52
C ASN A 20 -7.57 -1.07 -15.57
N LYS A 21 -8.72 -1.64 -15.94
CA LYS A 21 -9.45 -2.60 -15.08
C LYS A 21 -8.61 -3.82 -14.68
N ASN A 22 -7.72 -4.30 -15.54
CA ASN A 22 -6.89 -5.47 -15.26
C ASN A 22 -5.75 -5.13 -14.29
N GLU A 23 -5.11 -3.96 -14.48
CA GLU A 23 -4.09 -3.44 -13.59
C GLU A 23 -4.66 -3.13 -12.19
N GLN A 24 -5.87 -2.57 -12.14
CA GLN A 24 -6.58 -2.32 -10.89
C GLN A 24 -6.81 -3.63 -10.13
N ALA A 25 -7.31 -4.68 -10.80
CA ALA A 25 -7.55 -5.98 -10.16
C ALA A 25 -6.25 -6.62 -9.64
N MET A 26 -5.13 -6.48 -10.36
CA MET A 26 -3.82 -6.95 -9.90
C MET A 26 -3.31 -6.13 -8.70
N PHE A 27 -3.52 -4.81 -8.73
CA PHE A 27 -3.15 -3.93 -7.63
C PHE A 27 -3.96 -4.24 -6.37
N ASP A 28 -5.28 -4.41 -6.50
CA ASP A 28 -6.17 -4.76 -5.39
C ASP A 28 -5.75 -6.08 -4.75
N LYS A 29 -5.44 -7.11 -5.55
CA LYS A 29 -4.90 -8.38 -5.04
C LYS A 29 -3.59 -8.18 -4.27
N SER A 30 -2.69 -7.33 -4.76
CA SER A 30 -1.45 -7.02 -4.05
C SER A 30 -1.71 -6.27 -2.75
N VAL A 31 -2.70 -5.38 -2.70
CA VAL A 31 -3.08 -4.65 -1.48
C VAL A 31 -3.69 -5.61 -0.46
N ASP A 32 -4.54 -6.54 -0.87
CA ASP A 32 -5.18 -7.49 0.03
C ASP A 32 -4.17 -8.46 0.66
N ALA A 33 -3.13 -8.85 -0.06
CA ALA A 33 -2.01 -9.62 0.51
C ALA A 33 -1.28 -8.83 1.62
N VAL A 34 -1.09 -7.52 1.44
CA VAL A 34 -0.47 -6.66 2.47
C VAL A 34 -1.40 -6.49 3.67
N LYS A 35 -2.70 -6.28 3.45
CA LYS A 35 -3.67 -6.20 4.55
C LYS A 35 -3.67 -7.47 5.40
N GLY A 36 -3.70 -8.65 4.78
CA GLY A 36 -3.65 -9.92 5.50
C GLY A 36 -2.37 -10.10 6.31
N LEU A 37 -1.22 -9.62 5.79
CA LEU A 37 0.03 -9.61 6.55
C LEU A 37 -0.03 -8.65 7.76
N VAL A 38 -0.58 -7.45 7.57
CA VAL A 38 -0.74 -6.46 8.66
C VAL A 38 -1.69 -6.99 9.73
N GLU A 39 -2.82 -7.61 9.36
CA GLU A 39 -3.74 -8.25 10.30
C GLU A 39 -3.06 -9.36 11.11
N ALA A 40 -2.26 -10.21 10.46
CA ALA A 40 -1.49 -11.25 11.14
C ALA A 40 -0.47 -10.63 12.12
N CYS A 41 0.22 -9.56 11.72
CA CYS A 41 1.17 -8.85 12.59
C CYS A 41 0.47 -8.21 13.79
N ILE A 42 -0.67 -7.55 13.61
CA ILE A 42 -1.48 -6.96 14.69
C ILE A 42 -2.00 -8.05 15.65
N GLY A 43 -2.40 -9.20 15.11
CA GLY A 43 -2.82 -10.35 15.93
C GLY A 43 -1.70 -10.94 16.80
N ILE A 44 -0.44 -10.78 16.39
CA ILE A 44 0.74 -11.22 17.14
C ILE A 44 1.20 -10.13 18.14
N ASP A 45 1.19 -8.87 17.71
CA ASP A 45 1.62 -7.72 18.50
C ASP A 45 0.57 -6.60 18.43
N GLY A 46 -0.21 -6.47 19.51
CA GLY A 46 -1.28 -5.49 19.63
C GLY A 46 -0.82 -4.03 19.70
N SER A 47 0.49 -3.75 19.80
CA SER A 47 1.01 -2.37 19.73
C SER A 47 1.03 -1.80 18.31
N LEU A 48 0.80 -2.65 17.30
CA LEU A 48 0.77 -2.30 15.88
C LEU A 48 -0.62 -1.84 15.38
N ALA A 49 -1.64 -1.87 16.24
CA ALA A 49 -3.04 -1.50 15.95
C ALA A 49 -3.29 0.01 16.05
#